data_AF-A0A0A7GGU9-F1
#
_entry.id   AF-A0A0A7GGU9-F1
#
_cell.length_a   1.000
_cell.length_b   1.000
_cell.length_c   1.000
_cell.angle_alpha   90.00
_cell.angle_beta   90.00
_cell.angle_gamma   90.00
#
_symmetry.space_group_name_H-M   'P 1'
#
loop_
_entity.id
_entity.type
_entity.pdbx_description
1 polymer ?
#
loop_
_entity_poly.entity_id
_entity_poly.type
_entity_poly.pdbx_seq_one_letter_code
_entity_poly.pdbx_strand_id
1 'polypeptide(L)' 'MKISPDPDDADFIALALKAGFPLWSNDRRLKGIEEITVLNTEDVVNFVNRYFGFLRRL' A
#
# COMPACT_ATOMS: atom_id res chain seq x y z
N MET A 1 -7.05 -16.93 12.32
CA MET A 1 -6.15 -15.79 12.04
C MET A 1 -7.01 -14.56 11.88
N LYS A 2 -6.75 -13.49 12.63
CA LYS A 2 -7.38 -12.20 12.39
C LYS A 2 -6.47 -11.44 11.43
N ILE A 3 -6.68 -11.67 10.12
CA ILE A 3 -5.83 -11.13 9.03
C ILE A 3 -5.90 -9.60 8.99
N SER A 4 -6.98 -9.02 9.51
CA SER A 4 -7.21 -7.58 9.54
C SER A 4 -7.57 -7.07 10.94
N PRO A 5 -7.08 -5.88 11.35
CA PRO A 5 -7.62 -5.17 12.49
C PRO A 5 -9.09 -4.76 12.29
N ASP A 6 -9.54 -4.58 11.04
CA ASP A 6 -10.87 -4.18 10.62
C ASP A 6 -11.47 -5.19 9.60
N PRO A 7 -12.61 -5.85 9.87
CA PRO A 7 -13.18 -6.84 8.95
C PRO A 7 -13.38 -6.34 7.52
N ASP A 8 -13.67 -5.05 7.34
CA ASP A 8 -13.97 -4.46 6.03
C ASP A 8 -12.69 -4.27 5.17
N ASP A 9 -11.50 -4.33 5.77
CA ASP A 9 -10.22 -4.26 5.05
C ASP A 9 -9.73 -5.63 4.54
N ALA A 10 -10.40 -6.72 4.93
CA ALA A 10 -9.90 -8.09 4.73
C ALA A 10 -9.63 -8.43 3.26
N ASP A 11 -10.51 -8.00 2.34
CA ASP A 11 -10.37 -8.30 0.92
C ASP A 11 -9.16 -7.60 0.29
N PHE A 12 -8.87 -6.36 0.72
CA PHE A 12 -7.72 -5.60 0.24
C PHE A 12 -6.40 -6.20 0.74
N ILE A 13 -6.37 -6.60 2.01
CA ILE A 13 -5.22 -7.27 2.63
C ILE A 13 -4.98 -8.62 1.96
N ALA A 14 -6.04 -9.41 1.75
CA ALA A 14 -5.95 -10.70 1.07
C ALA A 14 -5.43 -10.56 -0.36
N LEU A 15 -5.89 -9.55 -1.11
CA LEU A 15 -5.42 -9.27 -2.46
C LEU A 15 -3.94 -8.88 -2.47
N ALA A 16 -3.52 -7.99 -1.57
CA ALA A 16 -2.13 -7.54 -1.45
C ALA A 16 -1.18 -8.72 -1.15
N LEU A 17 -1.55 -9.58 -0.19
CA LEU A 17 -0.80 -10.80 0.14
C LEU A 17 -0.74 -11.77 -1.05
N LYS A 18 -1.88 -11.97 -1.72
CA LYS A 18 -1.98 -12.93 -2.82
C LYS A 18 -1.15 -12.50 -4.03
N ALA A 19 -1.14 -11.21 -4.34
CA ALA A 19 -0.46 -10.65 -5.50
C ALA A 19 0.98 -10.20 -5.22
N GLY A 20 1.38 -10.09 -3.95
CA GLY A 20 2.68 -9.55 -3.56
C GLY A 20 2.83 -8.05 -3.83
N PHE A 21 1.72 -7.31 -3.77
CA PHE A 21 1.71 -5.87 -4.03
C PHE A 21 1.65 -5.04 -2.73
N PRO A 22 2.22 -3.83 -2.72
CA PRO A 22 2.01 -2.90 -1.62
C PRO A 22 0.52 -2.54 -1.49
N LEU A 23 0.04 -2.43 -0.26
CA LEU A 23 -1.28 -1.90 0.04
C LEU A 23 -1.18 -0.38 0.18
N TRP A 24 -2.07 0.37 -0.47
CA TRP A 24 -2.16 1.82 -0.30
C TRP A 24 -3.29 2.17 0.68
N SER A 25 -2.95 2.67 1.85
CA SER A 25 -3.91 3.18 2.84
C SER A 25 -3.27 4.19 3.80
N ASN A 26 -4.07 5.16 4.27
CA ASN A 26 -3.65 6.08 5.32
C ASN A 26 -4.00 5.57 6.73
N ASP A 27 -4.67 4.42 6.85
CA ASP A 27 -4.94 3.82 8.15
C ASP A 27 -3.65 3.30 8.78
N ARG A 28 -3.26 3.92 9.90
CA ARG A 28 -2.03 3.56 10.63
C ARG A 28 -2.11 2.17 11.26
N ARG A 29 -3.32 1.63 11.50
CA ARG A 29 -3.52 0.27 12.03
C ARG A 29 -2.98 -0.79 11.07
N LEU A 30 -3.07 -0.54 9.77
CA LEU A 30 -2.62 -1.49 8.74
C LEU A 30 -1.10 -1.55 8.60
N LYS A 31 -0.38 -0.49 8.99
CA LYS A 31 1.10 -0.47 8.98
C LYS A 31 1.74 -1.48 9.94
N GLY A 32 0.96 -2.06 10.86
CA GLY A 32 1.42 -3.10 11.77
C GLY A 32 1.42 -4.52 11.17
N ILE A 33 0.94 -4.71 9.94
CA ILE A 33 0.96 -6.01 9.25
C ILE A 33 2.35 -6.18 8.61
N GLU A 34 3.19 -7.03 9.20
CA GLU A 34 4.61 -7.17 8.80
C GLU A 34 4.77 -7.76 7.39
N GLU A 35 3.82 -8.58 6.96
CA GLU A 35 3.88 -9.31 5.69
C GLU A 35 3.54 -8.44 4.46
N ILE A 36 3.08 -7.20 4.66
CA ILE A 36 2.63 -6.31 3.59
C ILE A 36 3.29 -4.95 3.73
N THR A 37 3.88 -4.46 2.64
CA THR A 37 4.30 -3.06 2.57
C THR A 37 3.07 -2.16 2.47
N VAL A 38 2.85 -1.27 3.44
CA VAL A 38 1.74 -0.31 3.42
C VAL A 38 2.24 1.10 3.09
N LEU A 39 1.81 1.62 1.94
CA LEU A 39 2.09 2.98 1.48
C LEU A 39 0.99 3.93 1.93
N ASN A 40 1.35 5.17 2.29
CA ASN A 40 0.39 6.25 2.49
C ASN A 40 0.22 7.09 1.20
N THR A 41 -0.69 8.07 1.21
CA THR A 41 -0.89 8.97 0.06
C THR A 41 0.36 9.75 -0.31
N GLU A 42 1.15 10.20 0.66
CA GLU A 42 2.38 10.95 0.40
C GLU A 42 3.42 10.08 -0.34
N ASP A 43 3.56 8.81 0.05
CA ASP A 43 4.44 7.84 -0.61
C ASP A 43 4.06 7.67 -2.08
N VAL A 44 2.77 7.52 -2.36
CA VAL A 44 2.23 7.36 -3.73
C VAL A 44 2.41 8.63 -4.55
N VAL A 45 2.09 9.80 -4.01
CA VAL A 45 2.30 11.09 -4.70
C VAL A 45 3.77 11.31 -5.02
N ASN A 46 4.66 11.02 -4.07
CA ASN A 46 6.11 11.12 -4.28
C ASN A 46 6.61 10.15 -5.34
N PHE A 47 6.10 8.91 -5.37
CA PHE A 47 6.41 7.94 -6.41
C PHE A 47 5.99 8.44 -7.79
N VAL A 48 4.74 8.90 -7.93
CA VAL A 48 4.16 9.39 -9.18
C VAL A 48 4.92 10.63 -9.69
N ASN A 49 5.22 11.58 -8.80
CA ASN A 49 5.99 12.78 -9.16
C ASN A 49 7.41 12.44 -9.66
N ARG A 50 8.09 11.50 -9.00
CA ARG A 50 9.41 11.01 -9.46
C ARG A 50 9.31 10.32 -10.82
N TYR A 51 8.29 9.49 -11.02
CA TYR A 51 8.08 8.77 -12.27
C TYR A 51 7.84 9.74 -13.44
N PHE A 52 6.94 10.71 -13.29
CA PHE A 52 6.73 11.74 -14.31
C PHE A 52 7.95 12.63 -14.51
N GLY A 53 8.67 12.96 -13.43
CA GLY A 53 9.94 13.69 -13.51
C GLY A 53 11.05 12.91 -14.23
N PHE A 54 11.01 11.59 -14.22
CA PHE A 54 11.91 10.72 -14.99
C PHE A 54 11.49 10.68 -16.46
N LEU A 55 10.20 10.45 -16.75
CA LEU A 55 9.70 10.41 -18.12
C LEU A 55 9.95 11.71 -18.90
N ARG A 56 9.90 12.86 -18.23
CA ARG A 56 10.20 14.16 -18.85
C ARG A 56 11.69 14.37 -19.21
N ARG A 57 12.58 13.48 -18.78
CA ARG A 57 14.04 13.54 -19.07
C ARG A 57 14.49 12.54 -20.13
N LEU A 58 13.60 11.64 -20.57
CA LEU A 58 13.82 10.74 -21.70
C LEU A 58 13.37 11.42 -22.99
#